data_AF-A0A8H3D7K1-F1
#
_entry.id   AF-A0A8H3D7K1-F1
#
_cell.length_a   1.000
_cell.length_b   1.000
_cell.length_c   1.000
_cell.angle_alpha   90.00
_cell.angle_beta   90.00
_cell.angle_gamma   90.00
#
_symmetry.space_group_name_H-M   'P 1'
#
loop_
_entity.id
_entity.type
_entity.pdbx_description
1 polymer ?
#
loop_
_entity_poly.entity_id
_entity_poly.type
_entity_poly.pdbx_seq_one_letter_code
_entity_poly.pdbx_strand_id
1 'polypeptide(L)'
;MIQALLDPFFLYLTAQEGQAEKTESLLKAIQTYSTSDKEPGCLTYRVCRSGNEFFIFEQYADSDAIQTHFGLEGFKNLVNEVGKGTLVVGGPRISYYEEV
;
A
#
# COMPACT_ATOMS: atom_id res chain seq x y z
N MET A 1 19.25 -2.28 -14.05
CA MET A 1 18.45 -2.78 -12.91
C MET A 1 17.79 -1.62 -12.15
N ILE A 2 17.15 -0.66 -12.86
CA ILE A 2 16.49 0.51 -12.24
C ILE A 2 14.99 0.58 -12.65
N GLN A 3 14.60 -0.05 -13.76
CA GLN A 3 13.23 0.00 -14.29
C GLN A 3 12.16 -0.62 -13.37
N ALA A 4 12.50 -1.70 -12.64
CA ALA A 4 11.55 -2.45 -11.83
C ALA A 4 10.94 -1.67 -10.65
N LEU A 5 11.45 -0.49 -10.30
CA LEU A 5 10.91 0.33 -9.20
C LEU A 5 9.78 1.28 -9.66
N LEU A 6 9.59 1.47 -10.96
CA LEU A 6 8.52 2.33 -11.51
C LEU A 6 7.40 1.53 -12.17
N ASP A 7 7.62 0.25 -12.43
CA ASP A 7 6.56 -0.64 -12.86
C ASP A 7 5.50 -0.67 -11.76
N PRO A 8 4.22 -0.56 -12.13
CA PRO A 8 3.21 -0.59 -11.11
C PRO A 8 3.16 -1.97 -10.44
N PHE A 9 2.70 -1.99 -9.20
CA PHE A 9 2.81 -3.18 -8.37
C PHE A 9 1.54 -3.46 -7.57
N PHE A 10 1.41 -4.72 -7.18
CA PHE A 10 0.47 -5.15 -6.16
C PHE A 10 1.18 -5.34 -4.83
N LEU A 11 0.66 -4.72 -3.78
CA LEU A 11 0.94 -5.06 -2.39
C LEU A 11 -0.14 -6.03 -1.90
N TYR A 12 0.30 -7.15 -1.30
CA TYR A 12 -0.59 -8.14 -0.71
C TYR A 12 -0.41 -8.15 0.80
N LEU A 13 -1.53 -8.13 1.52
CA LEU A 13 -1.57 -8.25 2.97
C LEU A 13 -2.64 -9.27 3.37
N THR A 14 -2.28 -10.19 4.25
CA THR A 14 -3.25 -11.06 4.92
C THR A 14 -3.44 -10.55 6.34
N ALA A 15 -4.60 -9.98 6.67
CA ALA A 15 -4.90 -9.56 8.02
C ALA A 15 -4.98 -10.77 8.97
N GLN A 16 -4.53 -10.60 10.22
CA GLN A 16 -4.79 -11.60 11.26
C GLN A 16 -6.29 -11.67 11.59
N GLU A 17 -6.71 -12.76 12.22
CA GLU A 17 -8.09 -12.94 12.64
C GLU A 17 -8.56 -11.76 13.53
N GLY A 18 -9.70 -11.17 13.17
CA GLY A 18 -10.26 -9.99 13.84
C GLY A 18 -9.55 -8.66 13.56
N GLN A 19 -8.57 -8.60 12.64
CA GLN A 19 -7.83 -7.37 12.32
C GLN A 19 -8.18 -6.76 10.95
N ALA A 20 -9.12 -7.36 10.22
CA ALA A 20 -9.39 -6.95 8.85
C ALA A 20 -10.00 -5.54 8.78
N GLU A 21 -10.87 -5.16 9.70
CA GLU A 21 -11.49 -3.82 9.74
C GLU A 21 -10.45 -2.74 10.07
N LYS A 22 -9.51 -3.05 10.98
CA LYS A 22 -8.39 -2.15 11.29
C LYS A 22 -7.44 -2.01 10.10
N THR A 23 -7.13 -3.11 9.43
CA THR A 23 -6.30 -3.12 8.23
C THR A 23 -6.94 -2.30 7.11
N GLU A 24 -8.24 -2.49 6.87
CA GLU A 24 -9.02 -1.71 5.90
C GLU A 24 -8.99 -0.21 6.24
N SER A 25 -9.24 0.16 7.50
CA SER A 25 -9.26 1.56 7.92
C SER A 25 -7.91 2.26 7.66
N LEU A 26 -6.80 1.60 7.96
CA LEU A 26 -5.45 2.12 7.68
C LEU A 26 -5.21 2.28 6.18
N LEU A 27 -5.55 1.27 5.38
CA LEU A 27 -5.37 1.29 3.92
C LEU A 27 -6.25 2.35 3.25
N LYS A 28 -7.50 2.53 3.69
CA LYS A 28 -8.42 3.55 3.18
C LYS A 28 -7.98 4.96 3.53
N ALA A 29 -7.36 5.16 4.70
CA ALA A 29 -6.77 6.44 5.07
C ALA A 29 -5.62 6.82 4.13
N ILE A 30 -4.73 5.87 3.81
CA ILE A 30 -3.67 6.07 2.82
C ILE A 30 -4.28 6.37 1.45
N GLN A 31 -5.20 5.52 0.97
CA GLN A 31 -5.88 5.70 -0.30
C GLN A 31 -6.47 7.11 -0.44
N THR A 32 -7.17 7.59 0.58
CA THR A 32 -7.83 8.91 0.55
C THR A 32 -6.81 10.05 0.36
N TYR A 33 -5.63 9.93 0.96
CA TYR A 33 -4.55 10.89 0.76
C TYR A 33 -3.92 10.74 -0.62
N SER A 34 -3.58 9.51 -0.99
CA SER A 34 -2.84 9.18 -2.20
C SER A 34 -3.60 9.42 -3.50
N THR A 35 -4.93 9.39 -3.47
CA THR A 35 -5.76 9.76 -4.62
C THR A 35 -6.20 11.23 -4.59
N SER A 36 -5.62 12.06 -3.73
CA SER A 36 -5.91 13.50 -3.67
C SER A 36 -4.77 14.33 -4.27
N ASP A 37 -5.04 15.61 -4.51
CA ASP A 37 -4.05 16.57 -5.02
C ASP A 37 -2.85 16.78 -4.07
N LYS A 38 -2.87 16.18 -2.87
CA LYS A 38 -1.76 16.23 -1.89
C LYS A 38 -0.63 15.27 -2.22
N GLU A 39 -0.86 14.26 -3.07
CA GLU A 39 0.17 13.32 -3.53
C GLU A 39 0.18 13.19 -5.06
N PRO A 40 0.52 14.26 -5.79
CA PRO A 40 0.39 14.29 -7.26
C PRO A 40 1.28 13.27 -7.99
N GLY A 41 2.31 12.74 -7.31
CA GLY A 41 3.17 11.68 -7.83
C GLY A 41 2.58 10.27 -7.73
N CYS A 42 1.48 10.08 -7.00
CA CYS A 42 0.74 8.81 -6.94
C CYS A 42 -0.28 8.77 -8.08
N LEU A 43 -0.04 7.92 -9.08
CA LEU A 43 -0.89 7.80 -10.27
C LEU A 43 -2.12 6.92 -10.00
N THR A 44 -1.98 5.93 -9.11
CA THR A 44 -3.08 5.07 -8.68
C THR A 44 -2.80 4.49 -7.31
N TYR A 45 -3.86 4.35 -6.50
CA TYR A 45 -3.83 3.63 -5.22
C TYR A 45 -5.20 3.00 -5.01
N ARG A 46 -5.35 1.71 -5.36
CA ARG A 46 -6.63 1.00 -5.28
C ARG A 46 -6.57 -0.09 -4.24
N VAL A 47 -7.39 0.03 -3.20
CA VAL A 47 -7.53 -0.99 -2.16
C VAL A 47 -8.67 -1.95 -2.54
N CYS A 48 -8.34 -3.24 -2.62
CA CYS A 48 -9.27 -4.34 -2.83
C CYS A 48 -9.21 -5.32 -1.64
N ARG A 49 -10.33 -5.96 -1.30
CA ARG A 49 -10.45 -6.87 -0.15
C ARG A 49 -11.25 -8.12 -0.54
N SER A 50 -10.83 -9.28 -0.01
CA SER A 50 -11.59 -10.53 0.00
C SER A 50 -11.39 -11.22 1.35
N GLY A 51 -12.37 -11.11 2.26
CA GLY A 51 -12.22 -11.61 3.63
C GLY A 51 -11.09 -10.89 4.38
N ASN A 52 -10.05 -11.64 4.76
CA ASN A 52 -8.84 -11.09 5.39
C ASN A 52 -7.72 -10.78 4.40
N GLU A 53 -7.89 -11.08 3.11
CA GLU A 53 -6.90 -10.80 2.07
C GLU A 53 -7.12 -9.40 1.49
N PHE A 54 -6.05 -8.62 1.42
CA PHE A 54 -6.02 -7.29 0.84
C PHE A 54 -5.02 -7.25 -0.32
N PHE A 55 -5.42 -6.52 -1.36
CA PHE A 55 -4.64 -6.29 -2.57
C PHE A 55 -4.66 -4.79 -2.81
N ILE A 56 -3.49 -4.16 -2.87
CA ILE A 56 -3.36 -2.74 -3.14
C ILE A 56 -2.62 -2.60 -4.47
N PHE A 57 -3.23 -1.92 -5.41
CA PHE A 57 -2.64 -1.63 -6.71
C PHE A 57 -2.10 -0.21 -6.71
N GLU A 58 -0.80 -0.08 -6.92
CA GLU A 58 -0.07 1.17 -6.77
C GLU A 58 0.81 1.47 -8.00
N GLN A 59 0.88 2.74 -8.36
CA GLN A 59 1.77 3.24 -9.40
C GLN A 59 2.19 4.66 -9.07
N TYR A 60 3.46 4.96 -9.31
CA TYR A 60 4.06 6.25 -9.03
C TYR A 60 4.75 6.80 -10.27
N ALA A 61 4.79 8.12 -10.39
CA ALA A 61 5.38 8.81 -11.54
C ALA A 61 6.91 8.58 -11.63
N ASP A 62 7.58 8.54 -10.48
CA ASP A 62 9.02 8.40 -10.37
C ASP A 62 9.42 7.91 -8.96
N SER A 63 10.74 7.76 -8.75
CA SER A 63 11.27 7.30 -7.46
C SER A 63 11.08 8.31 -6.34
N ASP A 64 11.03 9.62 -6.64
CA ASP A 64 10.84 10.68 -5.63
C ASP A 64 9.39 10.68 -5.12
N ALA A 65 8.42 10.37 -5.99
CA ALA A 65 7.04 10.13 -5.62
C ALA A 65 6.91 8.96 -4.63
N ILE A 66 7.64 7.85 -4.85
CA ILE A 66 7.68 6.72 -3.91
C ILE A 66 8.29 7.12 -2.56
N GLN A 67 9.39 7.88 -2.56
CA GLN A 67 9.98 8.36 -1.30
C GLN A 67 9.02 9.30 -0.55
N THR A 68 8.29 10.14 -1.28
CA THR A 68 7.24 10.98 -0.72
C THR A 68 6.14 10.13 -0.08
N HIS A 69 5.69 9.07 -0.76
CA HIS A 69 4.71 8.13 -0.25
C HIS A 69 5.15 7.49 1.09
N PHE A 70 6.39 7.02 1.16
CA PHE A 70 6.97 6.45 2.39
C PHE A 70 7.07 7.47 3.53
N GLY A 71 7.11 8.76 3.20
CA GLY A 71 7.10 9.86 4.14
C GLY A 71 5.74 10.13 4.79
N LEU A 72 4.64 9.63 4.23
CA LEU A 72 3.28 9.92 4.68
C LEU A 72 3.01 9.37 6.07
N GLU A 73 2.24 10.12 6.86
CA GLU A 73 1.81 9.70 8.19
C GLU A 73 0.98 8.41 8.13
N GLY A 74 0.06 8.31 7.16
CA GLY A 74 -0.74 7.10 6.95
C GLY A 74 0.12 5.86 6.69
N PHE A 75 1.14 5.98 5.81
CA PHE A 75 2.06 4.88 5.51
C PHE A 75 2.88 4.48 6.74
N LYS A 76 3.47 5.45 7.45
CA LYS A 76 4.22 5.20 8.69
C LYS A 76 3.37 4.53 9.75
N ASN A 77 2.10 4.93 9.87
CA ASN A 77 1.15 4.30 10.79
C ASN A 77 0.89 2.84 10.42
N LEU A 78 0.66 2.53 9.14
CA LEU A 78 0.53 1.15 8.67
C LEU A 78 1.78 0.32 8.99
N VAL A 79 2.97 0.83 8.65
CA VAL A 79 4.25 0.15 8.93
C VAL A 79 4.44 -0.11 10.41
N ASN A 80 4.12 0.86 11.26
CA ASN A 80 4.19 0.70 12.72
C ASN A 80 3.23 -0.39 13.23
N GLU A 81 1.99 -0.43 12.74
CA GLU A 81 1.02 -1.46 13.13
C GLU A 81 1.41 -2.85 12.63
N VAL A 82 1.95 -2.96 11.41
CA VAL A 82 2.53 -4.20 10.87
C VAL A 82 3.71 -4.65 11.74
N GLY A 83 4.60 -3.73 12.13
CA GLY A 83 5.78 -4.00 12.96
C GLY A 83 5.47 -4.52 14.37
N LYS A 84 4.24 -4.31 14.88
CA LYS A 84 3.77 -4.92 16.13
C LYS A 84 3.55 -6.44 16.01
N GLY A 85 3.50 -6.96 14.79
CA GLY A 85 3.33 -8.40 14.52
C GLY A 85 1.93 -8.93 14.84
N THR A 86 0.95 -8.05 15.02
CA THR A 86 -0.44 -8.43 15.36
C THR A 86 -1.45 -8.03 14.28
N LEU A 87 -1.09 -7.18 13.31
CA LEU A 87 -2.03 -6.72 12.28
C LEU A 87 -2.16 -7.71 11.11
N VAL A 88 -1.03 -8.20 10.59
CA VAL A 88 -0.96 -9.04 9.38
C VAL A 88 -0.16 -10.31 9.63
N VAL A 89 -0.39 -11.34 8.81
CA VAL A 89 0.34 -12.62 8.83
C VAL A 89 1.60 -12.49 8.01
N GLY A 90 2.77 -12.67 8.63
CA GLY A 90 4.08 -12.72 7.94
C GLY A 90 4.61 -11.39 7.36
N GLY A 91 3.73 -10.45 7.02
CA GLY A 91 4.08 -9.13 6.46
C GLY A 91 3.61 -8.92 5.01
N PRO A 92 3.95 -7.78 4.40
CA PRO A 92 3.61 -7.47 3.01
C PRO A 92 4.37 -8.34 2.01
N ARG A 93 3.69 -8.66 0.91
CA ARG A 93 4.32 -9.18 -0.31
C ARG A 93 4.11 -8.20 -1.44
N ILE A 94 5.11 -8.03 -2.31
CA ILE A 94 5.04 -7.13 -3.46
C ILE A 94 5.18 -7.95 -4.75
N SER A 95 4.42 -7.60 -5.79
CA SER A 95 4.61 -8.14 -7.15
C SER A 95 4.49 -7.01 -8.16
N TYR A 96 5.57 -6.77 -8.90
CA TYR A 96 5.60 -5.83 -10.03
C TYR A 96 4.97 -6.47 -11.27
N TYR A 97 4.30 -5.68 -12.09
CA TYR A 97 3.62 -6.19 -13.28
C TYR A 97 3.65 -5.17 -14.43
N GLU A 98 3.37 -5.66 -15.64
CA GLU A 98 3.18 -4.85 -16.84
C GLU A 98 1.69 -4.86 -17.20
N GLU A 99 1.15 -3.69 -17.56
CA GLU A 99 -0.20 -3.59 -18.12
C GLU A 99 -0.21 -4.04 -19.58
N VAL A 100 -1.15 -4.91 -19.94
CA VAL A 100 -1.35 -5.43 -21.31
C VAL A 100 -2.68 -4.98 -21.91
#